data_AF-A0A4Q1JX73-F1
#
_entry.id   AF-A0A4Q1JX73-F1
#
_cell.length_a   1.000
_cell.length_b   1.000
_cell.length_c   1.000
_cell.angle_alpha   90.00
_cell.angle_beta   90.00
_cell.angle_gamma   90.00
#
_symmetry.space_group_name_H-M   'P 1'
#
loop_
_entity.id
_entity.type
_entity.pdbx_description
1 polymer ?
#
loop_
_entity_poly.entity_id
_entity_poly.type
_entity_poly.pdbx_seq_one_letter_code
_entity_poly.pdbx_strand_id
1 'polypeptide(L)'
;MNAIATKAGSPANTFLWLLKREYWENRGGFVWAQVITGTIVVVLSALMAVVGVIQLRSQDLEMHRGDTEITGSFAAVGDVMLMLGNGITGSVLAFVVFFYALGSLYDDRRDRSALFWKSLPISDTATVLSKAAWALLLAPLISVIIGMLLGVALWMVSAATIAATGLEGASSLFSESHPFRILGAMLATLPIGLLWSLPAVGWLMLCSAVARSKPFLWAVLLPLLACLIISVMAALPGIHLPLGSVWYVVGYRGLLSVLPGFWVFSRLAQNETAETALNAARTPEDSLQMVLHSLTDPRIYTSLDLWIGVAVGVAFIALAIYARRWRDEA
;
A
#
# COMPACT_ATOMS: atom_id res chain seq x y z
N MET A 1 25.44 39.60 27.56
CA MET A 1 25.31 38.23 27.00
C MET A 1 24.59 38.37 25.66
N ASN A 2 25.32 38.34 24.55
CA ASN A 2 24.73 38.45 23.21
C ASN A 2 24.08 37.12 22.86
N ALA A 3 22.75 37.08 22.85
CA ALA A 3 22.01 35.96 22.29
C ALA A 3 22.32 35.91 20.79
N ILE A 4 23.07 34.88 20.38
CA ILE A 4 23.23 34.54 18.97
C ILE A 4 21.84 34.15 18.48
N ALA A 5 21.17 35.06 17.78
CA ALA A 5 19.96 34.75 17.04
C ALA A 5 20.34 33.69 16.00
N THR A 6 20.06 32.43 16.32
CA THR A 6 20.17 31.34 15.36
C THR A 6 19.26 31.70 14.19
N LYS A 7 19.84 31.79 13.00
CA LYS A 7 19.16 32.03 11.73
C LYS A 7 17.85 31.23 11.73
N ALA A 8 16.71 31.92 11.65
CA ALA A 8 15.43 31.25 11.44
C ALA A 8 15.61 30.28 10.27
N GLY A 9 15.41 28.98 10.52
CA GLY A 9 15.62 27.95 9.51
C GLY A 9 14.80 28.26 8.26
N SER A 10 15.34 27.95 7.07
CA SER A 10 14.56 28.06 5.84
C SER A 10 13.27 27.25 5.95
N PRO A 11 12.17 27.65 5.29
CA PRO A 11 10.90 26.92 5.34
C PRO A 11 11.06 25.44 4.93
N ALA A 12 12.00 25.16 4.01
CA ALA A 12 12.38 23.81 3.63
C ALA A 12 12.99 23.00 4.79
N ASN A 13 13.88 23.61 5.59
CA ASN A 13 14.46 22.96 6.77
C ASN A 13 13.39 22.68 7.83
N THR A 14 12.44 23.59 8.02
CA THR A 14 11.30 23.37 8.92
C THR A 14 10.46 22.18 8.48
N PHE A 15 10.15 22.09 7.18
CA PHE A 15 9.40 20.96 6.63
C PHE A 15 10.14 19.62 6.79
N LEU A 16 11.45 19.59 6.52
CA LEU A 16 12.28 18.40 6.72
C LEU A 16 12.30 17.95 8.19
N TRP A 17 12.32 18.89 9.14
CA TRP A 17 12.23 18.58 10.56
C TRP A 17 10.86 18.01 10.96
N LEU A 18 9.77 18.52 10.39
CA LEU A 18 8.44 17.94 10.57
C LEU A 18 8.37 16.50 10.05
N LEU A 19 8.92 16.24 8.86
CA LEU A 19 9.00 14.88 8.32
C LEU A 19 9.81 13.96 9.24
N LYS A 20 10.96 14.43 9.74
CA LYS A 20 11.78 13.66 10.67
C LYS A 20 11.00 13.38 11.95
N ARG A 21 10.35 14.37 12.55
CA ARG A 21 9.53 14.20 13.76
C ARG A 21 8.46 13.10 13.56
N GLU A 22 7.68 13.19 12.49
CA GLU A 22 6.62 12.22 12.19
C GLU A 22 7.16 10.79 12.07
N TYR A 23 8.37 10.62 11.51
CA TYR A 23 9.05 9.32 11.48
C TYR A 23 9.34 8.79 12.88
N TRP A 24 9.94 9.61 13.76
CA TRP A 24 10.31 9.16 15.10
C TRP A 24 9.10 8.78 15.95
N GLU A 25 7.99 9.52 15.81
CA GLU A 25 6.73 9.24 16.50
C GLU A 25 6.06 7.97 15.98
N ASN A 26 6.10 7.72 14.66
CA ASN A 26 5.31 6.66 14.02
C ASN A 26 6.15 5.49 13.45
N ARG A 27 7.44 5.40 13.78
CA ARG A 27 8.35 4.33 13.32
C ARG A 27 7.85 2.92 13.65
N GLY A 28 7.09 2.78 14.73
CA GLY A 28 6.47 1.51 15.13
C GLY A 28 5.55 0.96 14.03
N GLY A 29 4.68 1.81 13.48
CA GLY A 29 3.79 1.42 12.40
C GLY A 29 4.52 1.32 11.05
N PHE A 30 5.28 2.34 10.67
CA PHE A 30 5.84 2.39 9.31
C PHE A 30 6.95 1.38 9.04
N VAL A 31 7.77 1.04 10.04
CA VAL A 31 8.93 0.16 9.87
C VAL A 31 8.72 -1.15 10.61
N TRP A 32 8.52 -1.08 11.93
CA TRP A 32 8.55 -2.28 12.77
C TRP A 32 7.39 -3.23 12.50
N ALA A 33 6.18 -2.73 12.25
CA ALA A 33 5.05 -3.58 11.91
C ALA A 33 5.36 -4.46 10.68
N GLN A 34 5.94 -3.85 9.64
CA GLN A 34 6.29 -4.56 8.40
C GLN A 34 7.43 -5.55 8.61
N VAL A 35 8.48 -5.17 9.34
CA VAL A 35 9.63 -6.04 9.66
C VAL A 35 9.19 -7.25 10.49
N ILE A 36 8.34 -7.05 11.50
CA ILE A 36 7.83 -8.13 12.36
C ILE A 36 6.96 -9.08 11.54
N THR A 37 5.99 -8.57 10.78
CA THR A 37 5.14 -9.40 9.92
C THR A 37 5.98 -10.16 8.90
N GLY A 38 6.92 -9.50 8.23
CA GLY A 38 7.82 -10.13 7.27
C GLY A 38 8.67 -11.23 7.91
N THR A 39 9.22 -10.99 9.10
CA THR A 39 10.01 -12.00 9.83
C THR A 39 9.17 -13.23 10.16
N ILE A 40 7.94 -13.04 10.65
CA ILE A 40 7.01 -14.14 10.93
C ILE A 40 6.73 -14.93 9.65
N VAL A 41 6.44 -14.26 8.54
CA VAL A 41 6.17 -14.93 7.27
C VAL A 41 7.39 -15.74 6.80
N VAL A 42 8.59 -15.17 6.83
CA VAL A 42 9.82 -15.90 6.45
C VAL A 42 10.02 -17.15 7.31
N VAL A 43 9.82 -17.04 8.62
CA VAL A 43 9.95 -18.18 9.54
C VAL A 43 8.91 -19.25 9.21
N LEU A 44 7.64 -18.88 9.03
CA LEU A 44 6.58 -19.83 8.66
C LEU A 44 6.85 -20.46 7.29
N SER A 45 7.28 -19.69 6.30
CA SER A 45 7.67 -20.19 4.97
C SER A 45 8.84 -21.17 5.06
N ALA A 46 9.84 -20.90 5.91
CA ALA A 46 10.96 -21.82 6.13
C ALA A 46 10.51 -23.12 6.81
N LEU A 47 9.59 -23.06 7.79
CA LEU A 47 9.02 -24.26 8.41
C LEU A 47 8.22 -25.09 7.40
N MET A 48 7.39 -24.44 6.59
CA MET A 48 6.62 -25.10 5.52
C MET A 48 7.55 -25.72 4.47
N ALA A 49 8.64 -25.04 4.12
CA ALA A 49 9.67 -25.58 3.23
C ALA A 49 10.29 -26.87 3.79
N VAL A 50 10.66 -26.91 5.07
CA VAL A 50 11.21 -28.11 5.72
C VAL A 50 10.22 -29.26 5.66
N VAL A 51 8.95 -29.02 6.00
CA VAL A 51 7.89 -30.03 5.91
C VAL A 51 7.73 -30.53 4.46
N GLY A 52 7.73 -29.62 3.50
CA GLY A 52 7.64 -29.96 2.07
C GLY A 52 8.79 -30.84 1.60
N VAL A 53 10.03 -30.54 2.01
CA VAL A 53 11.21 -31.35 1.68
C VAL A 53 11.10 -32.75 2.28
N ILE A 54 10.68 -32.88 3.54
CA ILE A 54 10.51 -34.19 4.21
C ILE A 54 9.45 -35.01 3.48
N GLN A 55 8.31 -34.40 3.13
CA GLN A 55 7.23 -35.08 2.45
C GLN A 55 7.66 -35.57 1.06
N LEU A 56 8.35 -34.72 0.29
CA LEU A 56 8.89 -35.07 -1.03
C LEU A 56 9.96 -36.15 -0.99
N ARG A 57 10.74 -36.25 0.10
CA ARG A 57 11.73 -37.32 0.30
C ARG A 57 11.09 -38.64 0.78
N SER A 58 9.95 -38.57 1.44
CA SER A 58 9.25 -39.74 1.99
C SER A 58 8.39 -40.47 0.97
N GLN A 59 7.89 -39.74 -0.02
CA GLN A 59 7.35 -40.33 -1.23
C GLN A 59 8.56 -40.58 -2.12
N ASP A 60 9.00 -41.83 -2.28
CA ASP A 60 10.01 -42.21 -3.28
C ASP A 60 9.43 -41.87 -4.66
N LEU A 61 9.51 -40.60 -5.03
CA LEU A 61 9.16 -40.14 -6.34
C LEU A 61 10.31 -40.63 -7.22
N GLU A 62 10.09 -41.76 -7.88
CA GLU A 62 10.60 -42.05 -9.23
C GLU A 62 10.09 -40.94 -10.18
N MET A 63 10.44 -39.68 -9.86
CA MET A 63 10.20 -38.54 -10.71
C MET A 63 11.13 -38.74 -11.89
N HIS A 64 10.53 -39.19 -12.99
CA HIS A 64 11.17 -39.32 -14.27
C HIS A 64 12.06 -38.09 -14.49
N ARG A 65 13.36 -38.37 -14.56
CA ARG A 65 14.46 -37.44 -14.80
C ARG A 65 14.45 -37.00 -16.28
N GLY A 66 13.27 -36.63 -16.78
CA GLY A 66 12.96 -36.41 -18.19
C GLY A 66 12.34 -35.03 -18.40
N ASP A 67 12.97 -34.30 -19.33
CA ASP A 67 12.54 -33.09 -20.02
C ASP A 67 12.50 -31.76 -19.24
N THR A 68 13.68 -31.14 -19.23
CA THR A 68 14.06 -29.75 -19.59
C THR A 68 13.00 -28.68 -19.96
N GLU A 69 11.78 -28.69 -19.43
CA GLU A 69 10.84 -27.54 -19.47
C GLU A 69 10.63 -26.88 -18.09
N ILE A 70 11.20 -27.45 -17.01
CA ILE A 70 11.02 -26.93 -15.64
C ILE A 70 11.94 -25.72 -15.35
N THR A 71 12.95 -25.46 -16.16
CA THR A 71 13.98 -24.43 -15.88
C THR A 71 13.41 -23.01 -15.87
N GLY A 72 12.59 -22.63 -16.86
CA GLY A 72 11.87 -21.34 -16.87
C GLY A 72 10.82 -21.23 -15.75
N SER A 73 10.29 -22.35 -15.26
CA SER A 73 9.38 -22.33 -14.12
C SER A 73 10.08 -21.89 -12.83
N PHE A 74 11.39 -22.08 -12.68
CA PHE A 74 12.11 -21.68 -11.46
C PHE A 74 12.40 -20.18 -11.43
N ALA A 75 12.78 -19.55 -12.54
CA ALA A 75 12.96 -18.10 -12.64
C ALA A 75 11.71 -17.34 -12.18
N ALA A 76 10.54 -17.77 -12.66
CA ALA A 76 9.25 -17.22 -12.29
C ALA A 76 9.00 -17.30 -10.77
N VAL A 77 9.41 -18.38 -10.12
CA VAL A 77 9.26 -18.55 -8.66
C VAL A 77 10.02 -17.46 -7.91
N GLY A 78 11.23 -17.11 -8.33
CA GLY A 78 12.01 -16.04 -7.69
C GLY A 78 11.33 -14.68 -7.78
N ASP A 79 10.90 -14.30 -8.98
CA ASP A 79 10.20 -13.03 -9.18
C ASP A 79 8.84 -12.99 -8.45
N VAL A 80 8.13 -14.12 -8.36
CA VAL A 80 6.92 -14.25 -7.54
C VAL A 80 7.22 -14.05 -6.07
N MET A 81 8.31 -14.62 -5.52
CA MET A 81 8.68 -14.39 -4.11
C MET A 81 8.99 -12.91 -3.82
N LEU A 82 9.64 -12.22 -4.76
CA LEU A 82 9.92 -10.78 -4.66
C LEU A 82 8.62 -9.94 -4.66
N MET A 83 7.66 -10.29 -5.51
CA MET A 83 6.35 -9.67 -5.54
C MET A 83 5.53 -9.98 -4.28
N LEU A 84 5.55 -11.23 -3.79
CA LEU A 84 4.87 -11.61 -2.56
C LEU A 84 5.38 -10.81 -1.36
N GLY A 85 6.69 -10.60 -1.25
CA GLY A 85 7.27 -9.74 -0.23
C GLY A 85 6.68 -8.33 -0.24
N ASN A 86 6.61 -7.69 -1.42
CA ASN A 86 6.00 -6.36 -1.59
C ASN A 86 4.48 -6.35 -1.38
N GLY A 87 3.78 -7.41 -1.77
CA GLY A 87 2.34 -7.54 -1.55
C GLY A 87 1.98 -7.65 -0.06
N ILE A 88 2.76 -8.41 0.70
CA ILE A 88 2.60 -8.54 2.16
C ILE A 88 2.88 -7.20 2.85
N THR A 89 4.03 -6.58 2.59
CA THR A 89 4.37 -5.30 3.24
C THR A 89 3.43 -4.18 2.81
N GLY A 90 3.01 -4.15 1.55
CA GLY A 90 2.02 -3.21 1.02
C GLY A 90 0.65 -3.37 1.70
N SER A 91 0.23 -4.62 1.98
CA SER A 91 -1.01 -4.88 2.72
C SER A 91 -0.93 -4.38 4.15
N VAL A 92 0.18 -4.66 4.86
CA VAL A 92 0.43 -4.14 6.22
C VAL A 92 0.46 -2.62 6.22
N LEU A 93 1.16 -2.02 5.26
CA LEU A 93 1.26 -0.58 5.08
C LEU A 93 -0.13 0.03 4.91
N ALA A 94 -1.01 -0.56 4.11
CA ALA A 94 -2.34 -0.01 3.89
C ALA A 94 -3.11 0.15 5.20
N PHE A 95 -3.07 -0.85 6.08
CA PHE A 95 -3.66 -0.75 7.42
C PHE A 95 -2.99 0.36 8.26
N VAL A 96 -1.66 0.40 8.26
CA VAL A 96 -0.90 1.43 9.00
C VAL A 96 -1.26 2.84 8.52
N VAL A 97 -1.24 3.08 7.21
CA VAL A 97 -1.55 4.39 6.60
C VAL A 97 -3.00 4.76 6.82
N PHE A 98 -3.93 3.80 6.73
CA PHE A 98 -5.35 4.04 7.01
C PHE A 98 -5.56 4.60 8.41
N PHE A 99 -5.05 3.91 9.43
CA PHE A 99 -5.19 4.35 10.83
C PHE A 99 -4.35 5.59 11.13
N TYR A 100 -3.16 5.72 10.53
CA TYR A 100 -2.33 6.92 10.66
C TYR A 100 -3.04 8.16 10.09
N ALA A 101 -3.56 8.11 8.87
CA ALA A 101 -4.27 9.23 8.26
C ALA A 101 -5.52 9.63 9.07
N LEU A 102 -6.21 8.64 9.63
CA LEU A 102 -7.41 8.83 10.44
C LEU A 102 -7.13 9.36 11.86
N GLY A 103 -6.01 9.01 12.47
CA GLY A 103 -5.64 9.42 13.83
C GLY A 103 -4.80 10.69 13.90
N SER A 104 -3.93 10.92 12.90
CA SER A 104 -2.82 11.86 13.02
C SER A 104 -3.19 13.34 13.28
N LEU A 105 -4.36 13.82 12.83
CA LEU A 105 -4.86 15.18 13.11
C LEU A 105 -5.76 15.23 14.35
N TYR A 106 -6.40 14.11 14.68
CA TYR A 106 -7.22 13.98 15.86
C TYR A 106 -6.36 13.90 17.12
N ASP A 107 -5.28 13.11 17.10
CA ASP A 107 -4.38 12.91 18.22
C ASP A 107 -3.62 14.20 18.58
N ASP A 108 -3.19 14.99 17.58
CA ASP A 108 -2.61 16.34 17.78
C ASP A 108 -3.51 17.25 18.65
N ARG A 109 -4.84 17.17 18.46
CA ARG A 109 -5.82 17.97 19.21
C ARG A 109 -6.12 17.36 20.57
N ARG A 110 -6.26 16.03 20.62
CA ARG A 110 -6.51 15.27 21.84
C ARG A 110 -5.41 15.52 22.88
N ASP A 111 -4.15 15.53 22.44
CA ASP A 111 -2.99 15.67 23.31
C ASP A 111 -2.62 17.14 23.57
N ARG A 112 -3.41 18.09 23.04
CA ARG A 112 -3.18 19.55 23.09
C ARG A 112 -1.82 19.99 22.54
N SER A 113 -1.12 19.11 21.82
CA SER A 113 0.17 19.43 21.20
C SER A 113 0.00 20.49 20.11
N ALA A 114 -1.19 20.58 19.48
CA ALA A 114 -1.54 21.65 18.56
C ALA A 114 -1.28 23.07 19.12
N LEU A 115 -1.55 23.31 20.41
CA LEU A 115 -1.32 24.63 21.05
C LEU A 115 0.17 24.96 21.19
N PHE A 116 1.00 23.96 21.49
CA PHE A 116 2.46 24.11 21.51
C PHE A 116 3.00 24.45 20.12
N TRP A 117 2.53 23.75 19.08
CA TRP A 117 2.99 24.00 17.71
C TRP A 117 2.58 25.38 17.18
N LYS A 118 1.46 25.94 17.64
CA LYS A 118 1.04 27.31 17.29
C LYS A 118 1.96 28.39 17.90
N SER A 119 2.67 28.07 18.98
CA SER A 119 3.68 28.96 19.58
C SER A 119 5.01 28.97 18.82
N LEU A 120 5.25 27.97 17.98
CA LEU A 120 6.41 27.89 17.10
C LEU A 120 6.08 28.53 15.74
N PRO A 121 7.09 29.04 14.99
CA PRO A 121 6.89 29.62 13.66
C PRO A 121 6.65 28.52 12.59
N ILE A 122 5.63 27.68 12.80
CA ILE A 122 5.27 26.55 11.95
C ILE A 122 3.86 26.76 11.41
N SER A 123 3.69 26.65 10.10
CA SER A 123 2.39 26.78 9.44
C SER A 123 1.56 25.50 9.59
N ASP A 124 0.26 25.62 9.85
CA ASP A 124 -0.69 24.49 9.82
C ASP A 124 -0.63 23.72 8.51
N THR A 125 -0.42 24.45 7.41
CA THR A 125 -0.30 23.87 6.07
C THR A 125 0.90 22.93 6.00
N ALA A 126 2.03 23.31 6.59
CA ALA A 126 3.23 22.48 6.63
C ALA A 126 3.02 21.21 7.47
N THR A 127 2.29 21.31 8.59
CA THR A 127 1.97 20.17 9.46
C THR A 127 1.03 19.16 8.79
N VAL A 128 0.00 19.62 8.09
CA VAL A 128 -0.91 18.71 7.36
C VAL A 128 -0.17 18.08 6.18
N LEU A 129 0.58 18.87 5.40
CA LEU A 129 1.33 18.37 4.26
C LEU A 129 2.45 17.41 4.65
N SER A 130 3.08 17.56 5.82
CA SER A 130 4.09 16.61 6.28
C SER A 130 3.48 15.24 6.58
N LYS A 131 2.29 15.22 7.19
CA LYS A 131 1.54 13.97 7.45
C LYS A 131 1.04 13.34 6.14
N ALA A 132 0.52 14.15 5.22
CA ALA A 132 0.12 13.69 3.89
C ALA A 132 1.31 13.12 3.09
N ALA A 133 2.48 13.77 3.13
CA ALA A 133 3.70 13.28 2.47
C ALA A 133 4.16 11.94 3.03
N TRP A 134 4.00 11.71 4.34
CA TRP A 134 4.26 10.40 4.94
C TRP A 134 3.30 9.34 4.46
N ALA A 135 1.99 9.61 4.51
CA ALA A 135 0.95 8.69 4.09
C ALA A 135 1.05 8.32 2.60
N LEU A 136 1.35 9.30 1.73
CA LEU A 136 1.27 9.15 0.28
C LEU A 136 2.58 8.75 -0.41
N LEU A 137 3.73 9.04 0.20
CA LEU A 137 5.03 8.86 -0.48
C LEU A 137 6.07 8.16 0.38
N LEU A 138 6.40 8.69 1.56
CA LEU A 138 7.53 8.19 2.34
C LEU A 138 7.27 6.81 2.94
N ALA A 139 6.08 6.57 3.51
CA ALA A 139 5.74 5.25 4.05
C ALA A 139 5.61 4.19 2.94
N PRO A 140 4.96 4.46 1.79
CA PRO A 140 5.02 3.58 0.61
C PRO A 140 6.44 3.27 0.13
N LEU A 141 7.31 4.26 0.04
CA LEU A 141 8.70 4.06 -0.40
C LEU A 141 9.46 3.12 0.55
N ILE A 142 9.34 3.34 1.86
CA ILE A 142 9.94 2.45 2.87
C ILE A 142 9.37 1.04 2.73
N SER A 143 8.07 0.91 2.49
CA SER A 143 7.41 -0.38 2.35
C SER A 143 7.86 -1.18 1.13
N VAL A 144 8.17 -0.51 0.01
CA VAL A 144 8.78 -1.16 -1.16
C VAL A 144 10.18 -1.67 -0.82
N ILE A 145 10.98 -0.89 -0.09
CA ILE A 145 12.34 -1.31 0.31
C ILE A 145 12.28 -2.52 1.26
N ILE A 146 11.46 -2.46 2.30
CA ILE A 146 11.28 -3.57 3.25
C ILE A 146 10.68 -4.78 2.55
N GLY A 147 9.71 -4.56 1.67
CA GLY A 147 9.06 -5.60 0.85
C GLY A 147 10.04 -6.30 -0.07
N MET A 148 10.97 -5.55 -0.66
CA MET A 148 12.05 -6.12 -1.47
C MET A 148 12.99 -6.98 -0.61
N LEU A 149 13.40 -6.51 0.57
CA LEU A 149 14.24 -7.29 1.48
C LEU A 149 13.55 -8.57 1.94
N LEU A 150 12.25 -8.48 2.27
CA LEU A 150 11.41 -9.62 2.61
C LEU A 150 11.31 -10.61 1.44
N GLY A 151 11.07 -10.10 0.24
CA GLY A 151 11.00 -10.89 -0.98
C GLY A 151 12.31 -11.64 -1.26
N VAL A 152 13.45 -10.98 -1.06
CA VAL A 152 14.78 -11.61 -1.17
C VAL A 152 14.93 -12.72 -0.14
N ALA A 153 14.51 -12.52 1.12
CA ALA A 153 14.56 -13.57 2.12
C ALA A 153 13.68 -14.79 1.74
N LEU A 154 12.47 -14.56 1.24
CA LEU A 154 11.59 -15.62 0.76
C LEU A 154 12.16 -16.35 -0.46
N TRP A 155 12.78 -15.60 -1.37
CA TRP A 155 13.49 -16.15 -2.51
C TRP A 155 14.64 -17.06 -2.07
N MET A 156 15.44 -16.65 -1.08
CA MET A 156 16.51 -17.48 -0.52
C MET A 156 15.97 -18.76 0.15
N VAL A 157 14.84 -18.67 0.87
CA VAL A 157 14.16 -19.85 1.43
C VAL A 157 13.72 -20.80 0.31
N SER A 158 13.12 -20.29 -0.77
CA SER A 158 12.71 -21.11 -1.91
C SER A 158 13.90 -21.80 -2.60
N ALA A 159 15.02 -21.10 -2.77
CA ALA A 159 16.25 -21.64 -3.33
C ALA A 159 16.84 -22.76 -2.45
N ALA A 160 16.88 -22.54 -1.13
CA ALA A 160 17.33 -23.55 -0.19
C ALA A 160 16.44 -24.80 -0.21
N THR A 161 15.13 -24.63 -0.40
CA THR A 161 14.16 -25.73 -0.49
C THR A 161 14.44 -26.61 -1.71
N ILE A 162 14.62 -26.01 -2.89
CA ILE A 162 14.91 -26.73 -4.14
C ILE A 162 16.29 -27.42 -4.08
N ALA A 163 17.28 -26.77 -3.46
CA ALA A 163 18.57 -27.42 -3.23
C ALA A 163 18.44 -28.64 -2.30
N ALA A 164 17.62 -28.55 -1.25
CA ALA A 164 17.43 -29.61 -0.27
C ALA A 164 16.63 -30.81 -0.80
N THR A 165 15.83 -30.66 -1.86
CA THR A 165 15.17 -31.78 -2.55
C THR A 165 16.11 -32.53 -3.51
N GLY A 166 17.30 -31.99 -3.80
CA GLY A 166 18.26 -32.61 -4.73
C GLY A 166 17.93 -32.38 -6.21
N LEU A 167 16.99 -31.48 -6.52
CA LEU A 167 16.69 -31.10 -7.90
C LEU A 167 17.83 -30.26 -8.49
N GLU A 168 18.28 -30.63 -9.69
CA GLU A 168 19.20 -29.82 -10.50
C GLU A 168 18.42 -28.61 -11.05
N GLY A 169 18.48 -27.47 -10.33
CA GLY A 169 17.71 -26.27 -10.69
C GLY A 169 17.83 -25.10 -9.71
N ALA A 170 18.39 -25.32 -8.51
CA ALA A 170 18.61 -24.25 -7.54
C ALA A 170 19.53 -23.13 -8.09
N SER A 171 20.47 -23.46 -8.98
CA SER A 171 21.33 -22.47 -9.65
C SER A 171 20.57 -21.63 -10.68
N SER A 172 19.56 -22.19 -11.34
CA SER A 172 18.74 -21.49 -12.35
C SER A 172 17.93 -20.35 -11.76
N LEU A 173 17.53 -20.46 -10.48
CA LEU A 173 16.92 -19.35 -9.74
C LEU A 173 17.82 -18.11 -9.73
N PHE A 174 19.12 -18.28 -9.52
CA PHE A 174 20.06 -17.16 -9.41
C PHE A 174 20.45 -16.56 -10.77
N SER A 175 20.41 -17.35 -11.84
CA SER A 175 20.78 -16.87 -13.18
C SER A 175 19.65 -16.15 -13.91
N GLU A 176 18.38 -16.49 -13.62
CA GLU A 176 17.23 -16.02 -14.40
C GLU A 176 16.23 -15.16 -13.60
N SER A 177 16.38 -15.00 -12.28
CA SER A 177 15.57 -14.04 -11.52
C SER A 177 15.94 -12.60 -11.88
N HIS A 178 14.95 -11.72 -11.99
CA HIS A 178 15.14 -10.31 -12.39
C HIS A 178 14.82 -9.34 -11.25
N PRO A 179 15.58 -9.35 -10.13
CA PRO A 179 15.25 -8.55 -8.95
C PRO A 179 15.23 -7.05 -9.22
N PHE A 180 16.09 -6.55 -10.11
CA PHE A 180 16.11 -5.14 -10.50
C PHE A 180 14.90 -4.74 -11.35
N ARG A 181 14.36 -5.65 -12.16
CA ARG A 181 13.12 -5.43 -12.93
C ARG A 181 11.94 -5.31 -11.97
N ILE A 182 11.85 -6.22 -10.99
CA ILE A 182 10.79 -6.19 -9.97
C ILE A 182 10.91 -4.92 -9.13
N LEU A 183 12.10 -4.58 -8.65
CA LEU A 183 12.31 -3.33 -7.89
C LEU A 183 11.92 -2.10 -8.71
N GLY A 184 12.34 -2.02 -9.98
CA GLY A 184 11.96 -0.94 -10.89
C GLY A 184 10.45 -0.85 -11.09
N ALA A 185 9.77 -1.99 -11.26
CA ALA A 185 8.32 -2.05 -11.37
C ALA A 185 7.62 -1.59 -10.07
N MET A 186 8.07 -2.05 -8.91
CA MET A 186 7.51 -1.64 -7.61
C MET A 186 7.71 -0.15 -7.36
N LEU A 187 8.88 0.40 -7.70
CA LEU A 187 9.12 1.85 -7.64
C LEU A 187 8.25 2.62 -8.62
N ALA A 188 7.99 2.09 -9.82
CA ALA A 188 7.10 2.69 -10.80
C ALA A 188 5.63 2.72 -10.32
N THR A 189 5.23 1.85 -9.39
CA THR A 189 3.89 1.91 -8.78
C THR A 189 3.72 3.08 -7.81
N LEU A 190 4.80 3.63 -7.24
CA LEU A 190 4.72 4.71 -6.24
C LEU A 190 4.00 5.98 -6.75
N PRO A 191 4.33 6.56 -7.92
CA PRO A 191 3.61 7.73 -8.43
C PRO A 191 2.14 7.42 -8.72
N ILE A 192 1.83 6.22 -9.21
CA ILE A 192 0.45 5.77 -9.45
C ILE A 192 -0.31 5.67 -8.12
N GLY A 193 0.28 4.98 -7.14
CA GLY A 193 -0.29 4.79 -5.81
C GLY A 193 -0.50 6.11 -5.07
N LEU A 194 0.43 7.06 -5.18
CA LEU A 194 0.28 8.41 -4.64
C LEU A 194 -0.97 9.10 -5.18
N LEU A 195 -1.12 9.14 -6.51
CA LEU A 195 -2.27 9.80 -7.14
C LEU A 195 -3.57 9.04 -6.87
N TRP A 196 -3.51 7.71 -6.83
CA TRP A 196 -4.67 6.86 -6.63
C TRP A 196 -5.21 6.92 -5.21
N SER A 197 -4.34 7.01 -4.21
CA SER A 197 -4.69 7.02 -2.78
C SER A 197 -5.07 8.39 -2.22
N LEU A 198 -4.82 9.48 -2.97
CA LEU A 198 -5.19 10.85 -2.60
C LEU A 198 -6.63 11.04 -2.10
N PRO A 199 -7.68 10.55 -2.79
CA PRO A 199 -9.05 10.69 -2.30
C PRO A 199 -9.27 10.04 -0.94
N ALA A 200 -8.73 8.84 -0.74
CA ALA A 200 -8.88 8.11 0.51
C ALA A 200 -8.09 8.76 1.66
N VAL A 201 -6.80 9.07 1.45
CA VAL A 201 -5.99 9.76 2.45
C VAL A 201 -6.58 11.13 2.79
N GLY A 202 -7.01 11.89 1.78
CA GLY A 202 -7.67 13.19 1.97
C GLY A 202 -8.94 13.07 2.80
N TRP A 203 -9.82 12.11 2.49
CA TRP A 203 -11.04 11.86 3.24
C TRP A 203 -10.75 11.49 4.71
N LEU A 204 -9.82 10.56 4.93
CA LEU A 204 -9.44 10.12 6.28
C LEU A 204 -8.85 11.27 7.10
N MET A 205 -7.99 12.09 6.50
CA MET A 205 -7.41 13.27 7.15
C MET A 205 -8.47 14.35 7.43
N LEU A 206 -9.42 14.57 6.52
CA LEU A 206 -10.54 15.49 6.74
C LEU A 206 -11.40 15.03 7.91
N CYS A 207 -11.79 13.75 7.95
CA CYS A 207 -12.50 13.16 9.08
C CYS A 207 -11.69 13.25 10.37
N SER A 208 -10.37 13.06 10.31
CA SER A 208 -9.45 13.23 11.44
C SER A 208 -9.47 14.66 11.98
N ALA A 209 -9.53 15.67 11.11
CA ALA A 209 -9.62 17.08 11.48
C ALA A 209 -11.03 17.50 11.98
N VAL A 210 -12.10 16.86 11.52
CA VAL A 210 -13.49 17.27 11.81
C VAL A 210 -14.16 16.42 12.90
N ALA A 211 -13.71 15.21 13.19
CA ALA A 211 -14.33 14.40 14.23
C ALA A 211 -14.14 15.03 15.62
N ARG A 212 -15.21 15.06 16.43
CA ARG A 212 -15.17 15.46 17.85
C ARG A 212 -14.78 14.29 18.76
N SER A 213 -15.18 13.10 18.38
CA SER A 213 -14.82 11.85 19.05
C SER A 213 -14.84 10.72 18.03
N LYS A 214 -13.96 9.73 18.20
CA LYS A 214 -13.89 8.48 17.42
C LYS A 214 -13.95 8.72 15.89
N PRO A 215 -12.87 9.24 15.27
CA PRO A 215 -12.85 9.55 13.82
C PRO A 215 -13.24 8.35 12.92
N PHE A 216 -12.96 7.13 13.36
CA PHE A 216 -13.32 5.89 12.66
C PHE A 216 -14.82 5.76 12.36
N LEU A 217 -15.68 6.14 13.32
CA LEU A 217 -17.13 6.03 13.12
C LEU A 217 -17.63 6.98 12.03
N TRP A 218 -17.04 8.18 11.96
CA TRP A 218 -17.39 9.17 10.95
C TRP A 218 -16.83 8.83 9.58
N ALA A 219 -15.59 8.35 9.52
CA ALA A 219 -14.92 8.08 8.26
C ALA A 219 -15.39 6.79 7.59
N VAL A 220 -15.77 5.77 8.38
CA VAL A 220 -16.04 4.41 7.87
C VAL A 220 -17.48 4.00 8.11
N LEU A 221 -17.92 4.00 9.37
CA LEU A 221 -19.24 3.45 9.73
C LEU A 221 -20.37 4.22 9.05
N LEU A 222 -20.35 5.56 9.10
CA LEU A 222 -21.43 6.38 8.56
C LEU A 222 -21.54 6.26 7.02
N PRO A 223 -20.45 6.37 6.23
CA PRO A 223 -20.54 6.17 4.77
C PRO A 223 -20.95 4.75 4.38
N LEU A 224 -20.45 3.71 5.06
CA LEU A 224 -20.81 2.33 4.75
C LEU A 224 -22.26 2.02 5.13
N LEU A 225 -22.75 2.53 6.25
CA LEU A 225 -24.14 2.37 6.65
C LEU A 225 -25.08 3.11 5.70
N ALA A 226 -24.69 4.28 5.20
CA ALA A 226 -25.43 4.96 4.15
C ALA A 226 -25.48 4.14 2.85
N CYS A 227 -24.36 3.54 2.43
CA CYS A 227 -24.32 2.64 1.26
C CYS A 227 -25.21 1.41 1.47
N LEU A 228 -25.21 0.84 2.68
CA LEU A 228 -26.06 -0.29 3.03
C LEU A 228 -27.55 0.09 2.95
N ILE A 229 -27.95 1.24 3.51
CA ILE A 229 -29.34 1.72 3.43
C ILE A 229 -29.76 1.92 1.96
N ILE A 230 -28.91 2.54 1.14
CA ILE A 230 -29.16 2.71 -0.30
C ILE A 230 -29.32 1.35 -0.99
N SER A 231 -28.51 0.36 -0.61
CA SER A 231 -28.58 -1.01 -1.13
C SER A 231 -29.89 -1.70 -0.75
N VAL A 232 -30.37 -1.54 0.48
CA VAL A 232 -31.66 -2.06 0.93
C VAL A 232 -32.82 -1.36 0.19
N MET A 233 -32.73 -0.05 0.00
CA MET A 233 -33.76 0.72 -0.72
C MET A 233 -33.84 0.31 -2.19
N ALA A 234 -32.71 0.00 -2.82
CA ALA A 234 -32.66 -0.50 -4.20
C ALA A 234 -33.20 -1.92 -4.36
N ALA A 235 -33.30 -2.70 -3.27
CA ALA A 235 -33.90 -4.02 -3.28
C ALA A 235 -35.45 -3.96 -3.30
N LEU A 236 -36.05 -2.79 -3.06
CA LEU A 236 -37.49 -2.61 -3.15
C LEU A 236 -37.95 -2.64 -4.62
N PRO A 237 -39.06 -3.35 -4.92
CA PRO A 237 -39.56 -3.44 -6.29
C PRO A 237 -39.97 -2.04 -6.80
N GLY A 238 -39.45 -1.67 -7.98
CA GLY A 238 -39.74 -0.40 -8.65
C GLY A 238 -38.72 0.72 -8.45
N ILE A 239 -37.65 0.50 -7.68
CA ILE A 239 -36.58 1.48 -7.45
C ILE A 239 -35.28 1.03 -8.15
N HIS A 240 -34.87 1.76 -9.20
CA HIS A 240 -33.59 1.53 -9.88
C HIS A 240 -32.56 2.55 -9.39
N LEU A 241 -31.69 2.14 -8.47
CA LEU A 241 -30.57 2.96 -7.98
C LEU A 241 -29.24 2.45 -8.53
N PRO A 242 -28.29 3.34 -8.87
CA PRO A 242 -26.98 2.97 -9.38
C PRO A 242 -26.06 2.48 -8.24
N LEU A 243 -26.34 1.29 -7.70
CA LEU A 243 -25.60 0.69 -6.59
C LEU A 243 -24.11 0.55 -6.88
N GLY A 244 -23.76 0.11 -8.09
CA GLY A 244 -22.37 -0.04 -8.51
C GLY A 244 -21.59 1.26 -8.39
N SER A 245 -22.17 2.38 -8.83
CA SER A 245 -21.52 3.69 -8.76
C SER A 245 -21.39 4.21 -7.33
N VAL A 246 -22.40 3.98 -6.47
CA VAL A 246 -22.35 4.38 -5.05
C VAL A 246 -21.24 3.62 -4.31
N TRP A 247 -21.19 2.29 -4.46
CA TRP A 247 -20.14 1.47 -3.84
C TRP A 247 -18.76 1.75 -4.43
N TYR A 248 -18.68 2.04 -5.73
CA TYR A 248 -17.45 2.43 -6.37
C TYR A 248 -16.90 3.72 -5.79
N VAL A 249 -17.71 4.77 -5.64
CA VAL A 249 -17.24 6.06 -5.11
C VAL A 249 -16.94 5.99 -3.62
N VAL A 250 -17.88 5.48 -2.81
CA VAL A 250 -17.76 5.54 -1.34
C VAL A 250 -16.84 4.44 -0.81
N GLY A 251 -17.06 3.20 -1.21
CA GLY A 251 -16.29 2.06 -0.70
C GLY A 251 -14.93 1.97 -1.39
N TYR A 252 -14.94 1.79 -2.71
CA TYR A 252 -13.72 1.48 -3.46
C TYR A 252 -12.80 2.70 -3.63
N ARG A 253 -13.32 3.84 -4.09
CA ARG A 253 -12.54 5.06 -4.32
C ARG A 253 -12.26 5.83 -3.02
N GLY A 254 -13.27 5.91 -2.14
CA GLY A 254 -13.19 6.66 -0.90
C GLY A 254 -12.41 5.98 0.23
N LEU A 255 -12.52 4.65 0.38
CA LEU A 255 -11.88 3.94 1.50
C LEU A 255 -10.77 3.00 1.05
N LEU A 256 -11.05 2.13 0.06
CA LEU A 256 -10.10 1.09 -0.36
C LEU A 256 -8.96 1.60 -1.25
N SER A 257 -9.01 2.83 -1.74
CA SER A 257 -7.94 3.39 -2.58
C SER A 257 -6.62 3.60 -1.84
N VAL A 258 -6.60 3.48 -0.50
CA VAL A 258 -5.34 3.47 0.27
C VAL A 258 -4.54 2.16 0.08
N LEU A 259 -5.19 1.09 -0.40
CA LEU A 259 -4.55 -0.21 -0.60
C LEU A 259 -3.65 -0.16 -1.86
N PRO A 260 -2.36 -0.49 -1.76
CA PRO A 260 -1.48 -0.57 -2.91
C PRO A 260 -1.97 -1.59 -3.94
N GLY A 261 -1.82 -1.27 -5.23
CA GLY A 261 -2.21 -2.14 -6.35
C GLY A 261 -3.71 -2.20 -6.63
N PHE A 262 -4.56 -1.61 -5.78
CA PHE A 262 -6.01 -1.77 -5.93
C PHE A 262 -6.57 -1.21 -7.23
N TRP A 263 -5.90 -0.24 -7.86
CA TRP A 263 -6.27 0.31 -9.16
C TRP A 263 -6.42 -0.75 -10.26
N VAL A 264 -5.69 -1.87 -10.17
CA VAL A 264 -5.80 -2.99 -11.10
C VAL A 264 -7.22 -3.56 -11.09
N PHE A 265 -7.85 -3.71 -9.92
CA PHE A 265 -9.20 -4.27 -9.82
C PHE A 265 -10.26 -3.43 -10.54
N SER A 266 -10.13 -2.09 -10.55
CA SER A 266 -11.07 -1.24 -11.29
C SER A 266 -11.02 -1.50 -12.80
N ARG A 267 -9.84 -1.83 -13.33
CA ARG A 267 -9.65 -2.14 -14.74
C ARG A 267 -10.07 -3.56 -15.09
N LEU A 268 -9.74 -4.52 -14.22
CA LEU A 268 -10.19 -5.90 -14.40
C LEU A 268 -11.72 -5.97 -14.45
N ALA A 269 -12.40 -5.19 -13.60
CA ALA A 269 -13.86 -5.10 -13.61
C ALA A 269 -14.44 -4.39 -14.84
N GLN A 270 -13.67 -3.56 -15.54
CA GLN A 270 -14.11 -2.80 -16.72
C GLN A 270 -13.77 -3.46 -18.05
N ASN A 271 -12.79 -4.38 -18.08
CA ASN A 271 -12.27 -4.98 -19.30
C ASN A 271 -12.60 -6.48 -19.37
N GLU A 272 -13.55 -6.88 -20.22
CA GLU A 272 -13.80 -8.30 -20.57
C GLU A 272 -12.55 -8.99 -21.17
N THR A 273 -11.61 -8.19 -21.71
CA THR A 273 -10.34 -8.68 -22.24
C THR A 273 -9.37 -9.20 -21.16
N ALA A 274 -9.60 -8.86 -19.89
CA ALA A 274 -8.77 -9.35 -18.80
C ALA A 274 -9.05 -10.81 -18.45
N GLU A 275 -10.30 -11.26 -18.58
CA GLU A 275 -10.66 -12.68 -18.41
C GLU A 275 -10.04 -13.54 -19.51
N THR A 276 -10.04 -13.04 -20.75
CA THR A 276 -9.38 -13.72 -21.87
C THR A 276 -7.85 -13.73 -21.74
N ALA A 277 -7.23 -12.69 -21.16
CA ALA A 277 -5.81 -12.65 -20.85
C ALA A 277 -5.42 -13.59 -19.68
N LEU A 278 -6.26 -13.67 -18.64
CA LEU A 278 -6.08 -14.60 -17.51
C LEU A 278 -6.18 -16.06 -17.96
N ASN A 279 -7.09 -16.35 -18.89
CA ASN A 279 -7.23 -17.66 -19.52
C ASN A 279 -6.12 -17.96 -20.55
N ALA A 280 -5.40 -16.94 -21.02
CA ALA A 280 -4.28 -17.09 -21.94
C ALA A 280 -2.92 -17.28 -21.23
N ALA A 281 -2.82 -16.98 -19.93
CA ALA A 281 -1.62 -17.22 -19.14
C ALA A 281 -1.42 -18.72 -18.92
N ARG A 282 -0.58 -19.34 -19.75
CA ARG A 282 -0.28 -20.78 -19.69
C ARG A 282 0.93 -21.10 -18.82
N THR A 283 1.78 -20.11 -18.56
CA THR A 283 2.99 -20.26 -17.73
C THR A 283 2.97 -19.30 -16.52
N PRO A 284 3.66 -19.65 -15.41
CA PRO A 284 3.82 -18.75 -14.27
C PRO A 284 4.45 -17.39 -14.66
N GLU A 285 5.38 -17.39 -15.61
CA GLU A 285 6.02 -16.17 -16.13
C GLU A 285 5.02 -15.24 -16.83
N ASP A 286 4.14 -15.77 -17.67
CA ASP A 286 3.12 -14.97 -18.37
C ASP A 286 2.17 -14.31 -17.36
N SER A 287 1.78 -15.05 -16.34
CA SER A 287 0.91 -14.52 -15.27
C SER A 287 1.59 -13.37 -14.52
N LEU A 288 2.87 -13.51 -14.19
CA LEU A 288 3.67 -12.51 -13.52
C LEU A 288 3.81 -11.25 -14.37
N GLN A 289 4.15 -11.41 -15.65
CA GLN A 289 4.27 -10.30 -16.59
C GLN A 289 2.95 -9.56 -16.76
N MET A 290 1.83 -10.27 -16.80
CA MET A 290 0.50 -9.67 -16.87
C MET A 290 0.19 -8.85 -15.61
N VAL A 291 0.49 -9.35 -14.41
CA VAL A 291 0.28 -8.59 -13.16
C VAL A 291 1.17 -7.35 -13.14
N LEU A 292 2.46 -7.48 -13.45
CA LEU A 292 3.39 -6.35 -13.50
C LEU A 292 2.94 -5.30 -14.51
N HIS A 293 2.58 -5.70 -15.72
CA HIS A 293 2.07 -4.81 -16.75
C HIS A 293 0.81 -4.09 -16.28
N SER A 294 -0.10 -4.77 -15.60
CA SER A 294 -1.33 -4.18 -15.06
C SER A 294 -1.05 -3.17 -13.95
N LEU A 295 -0.06 -3.43 -13.09
CA LEU A 295 0.34 -2.53 -12.01
C LEU A 295 1.01 -1.25 -12.53
N THR A 296 1.78 -1.34 -13.61
CA THR A 296 2.59 -0.23 -14.14
C THR A 296 2.09 0.35 -15.47
N ASP A 297 0.86 0.04 -15.90
CA ASP A 297 0.32 0.49 -17.19
C ASP A 297 0.28 2.03 -17.28
N PRO A 298 1.02 2.67 -18.21
CA PRO A 298 1.02 4.12 -18.37
C PRO A 298 -0.36 4.70 -18.70
N ARG A 299 -1.28 3.91 -19.27
CA ARG A 299 -2.65 4.33 -19.55
C ARG A 299 -3.42 4.71 -18.28
N ILE A 300 -2.90 4.41 -17.08
CA ILE A 300 -3.51 4.84 -15.81
C ILE A 300 -3.51 6.36 -15.70
N TYR A 301 -2.42 7.01 -16.13
CA TYR A 301 -2.30 8.47 -16.10
C TYR A 301 -3.25 9.20 -17.05
N THR A 302 -3.75 8.53 -18.08
CA THR A 302 -4.69 9.15 -19.04
C THR A 302 -6.15 8.96 -18.64
N SER A 303 -6.44 8.24 -17.55
CA SER A 303 -7.81 7.97 -17.12
C SER A 303 -8.43 9.19 -16.41
N LEU A 304 -9.66 9.56 -16.79
CA LEU A 304 -10.39 10.65 -16.13
C LEU A 304 -10.71 10.33 -14.67
N ASP A 305 -11.01 9.06 -14.36
CA ASP A 305 -11.28 8.61 -12.99
C ASP A 305 -10.10 8.90 -12.03
N LEU A 306 -8.86 8.70 -12.50
CA LEU A 306 -7.67 9.04 -11.72
C LEU A 306 -7.67 10.52 -11.33
N TRP A 307 -7.85 11.41 -12.31
CA TRP A 307 -7.74 12.85 -12.10
C TRP A 307 -8.91 13.44 -11.32
N ILE A 308 -10.12 12.90 -11.50
CA ILE A 308 -11.28 13.25 -10.65
C ILE A 308 -10.96 12.89 -9.20
N GLY A 309 -10.43 11.69 -8.96
CA GLY A 309 -10.00 11.26 -7.63
C GLY A 309 -8.93 12.18 -7.03
N VAL A 310 -7.92 12.56 -7.81
CA VAL A 310 -6.87 13.50 -7.40
C VAL A 310 -7.46 14.85 -7.00
N ALA A 311 -8.35 15.42 -7.82
CA ALA A 311 -8.99 16.71 -7.54
C ALA A 311 -9.81 16.66 -6.23
N VAL A 312 -10.57 15.59 -6.02
CA VAL A 312 -11.34 15.37 -4.78
C VAL A 312 -10.43 15.21 -3.58
N GLY A 313 -9.35 14.42 -3.69
CA GLY A 313 -8.38 14.23 -2.61
C GLY A 313 -7.67 15.52 -2.20
N VAL A 314 -7.25 16.33 -3.18
CA VAL A 314 -6.67 17.66 -2.93
C VAL A 314 -7.67 18.58 -2.23
N ALA A 315 -8.94 18.58 -2.67
CA ALA A 315 -9.98 19.35 -2.00
C ALA A 315 -10.18 18.92 -0.54
N PHE A 316 -10.16 17.61 -0.24
CA PHE A 316 -10.26 17.13 1.14
C PHE A 316 -9.04 17.52 1.99
N ILE A 317 -7.82 17.47 1.46
CA ILE A 317 -6.63 17.95 2.18
C ILE A 317 -6.72 19.45 2.45
N ALA A 318 -7.16 20.24 1.47
CA ALA A 318 -7.37 21.69 1.64
C ALA A 318 -8.43 21.99 2.72
N LEU A 319 -9.53 21.24 2.72
CA LEU A 319 -10.57 21.33 3.75
C LEU A 319 -10.04 20.89 5.12
N ALA A 320 -9.15 19.90 5.20
CA ALA A 320 -8.53 19.48 6.45
C ALA A 320 -7.62 20.58 7.03
N ILE A 321 -6.85 21.26 6.18
CA ILE A 321 -6.04 22.44 6.55
C ILE A 321 -6.94 23.56 7.09
N TYR A 322 -8.03 23.84 6.39
CA TYR A 322 -9.00 24.87 6.82
C TYR A 322 -9.66 24.50 8.15
N ALA A 323 -10.13 23.25 8.30
CA ALA A 323 -10.79 22.78 9.51
C ALA A 323 -9.87 22.82 10.74
N ARG A 324 -8.56 22.58 10.56
CA ARG A 324 -7.56 22.70 11.62
C ARG A 324 -7.47 24.14 12.15
N ARG A 325 -7.39 25.13 11.25
CA ARG A 325 -7.27 26.55 11.62
C ARG A 325 -8.42 27.04 12.52
N TRP A 326 -9.65 26.63 12.22
CA TRP A 326 -10.86 27.14 12.89
C TRP A 326 -11.14 26.48 14.23
N ARG A 327 -10.69 25.23 14.42
CA ARG A 327 -11.10 24.41 15.56
C ARG A 327 -10.13 24.38 16.71
N ASP A 328 -8.91 24.84 16.51
CA ASP A 328 -7.95 25.05 17.59
C ASP A 328 -8.20 26.39 18.34
N GLU A 329 -9.22 27.16 17.91
CA GLU A 329 -9.63 28.44 18.50
C GLU A 329 -10.91 28.36 19.34
N ALA A 330 -11.61 27.21 19.33
CA ALA A 330 -12.88 26.98 20.04
C ALA A 330 -12.71 25.94 21.16
#